data_AF-A0A3P8ABP0-F1
#
_entry.id   AF-A0A3P8ABP0-F1
#
_cell.length_a   1.000
_cell.length_b   1.000
_cell.length_c   1.000
_cell.angle_alpha   90.00
_cell.angle_beta   90.00
_cell.angle_gamma   90.00
#
_symmetry.space_group_name_H-M   'P 1'
#
loop_
_entity.id
_entity.type
_entity.pdbx_description
1 polymer ?
#
loop_
_entity_poly.entity_id
_entity_poly.type
_entity_poly.pdbx_seq_one_letter_code
_entity_poly.pdbx_strand_id
1 'polypeptide(L)'
;MGGIGFFYGTSLVRSANIGPEPVSNWASSLFTATPSRPNFPRGFLWDEGFHGLILARWDPNLAMETVGSWLDLMNANGWIPREQILGWEARSKVPSEFVVQSSDVANPPSLILTVEALLDRLPRLTVAEANEFRRWSLLILPRLHVWYQWFNTTQIGPVPLSYRWRGRNPNEIHQLNPLTLSSGKCLRVSL
;
A
#
# COMPACT_ATOMS: atom_id res chain seq x y z
N MET A 1 -12.88 -13.67 -2.12
CA MET A 1 -13.30 -13.72 -0.70
C MET A 1 -12.32 -14.49 0.18
N GLY A 2 -12.08 -15.80 -0.02
CA GLY A 2 -11.26 -16.63 0.92
C GLY A 2 -9.75 -16.31 1.06
N GLY A 3 -9.26 -15.23 0.45
CA GLY A 3 -7.90 -14.71 0.63
C GLY A 3 -7.84 -13.40 1.44
N ILE A 4 -8.99 -12.89 1.91
CA ILE A 4 -9.06 -11.76 2.85
C ILE A 4 -8.68 -12.26 4.24
N GLY A 5 -7.84 -11.50 4.93
CA GLY A 5 -7.37 -11.84 6.26
C GLY A 5 -7.21 -10.61 7.14
N PHE A 6 -7.10 -10.88 8.44
CA PHE A 6 -6.74 -9.90 9.46
C PHE A 6 -5.33 -10.19 9.96
N PHE A 7 -4.47 -9.18 9.91
CA PHE A 7 -3.06 -9.26 10.30
C PHE A 7 -2.80 -8.26 11.42
N TYR A 8 -1.94 -8.60 12.38
CA TYR A 8 -1.57 -7.71 13.48
C TYR A 8 -0.10 -7.85 13.83
N GLY A 9 0.54 -6.73 14.18
CA GLY A 9 1.90 -6.71 14.67
C GLY A 9 2.63 -5.43 14.31
N THR A 10 3.97 -5.47 14.34
CA THR A 10 4.82 -4.34 13.93
C THR A 10 5.50 -4.64 12.61
N SER A 11 5.74 -3.61 11.81
CA SER A 11 6.63 -3.65 10.65
C SER A 11 8.03 -3.16 11.01
N LEU A 12 9.04 -3.49 10.20
CA LEU A 12 10.37 -2.87 10.29
C LEU A 12 10.46 -1.76 9.27
N VAL A 13 10.78 -0.55 9.73
CA VAL A 13 10.82 0.65 8.89
C VAL A 13 12.17 1.34 8.97
N ARG A 14 12.61 1.92 7.86
CA ARG A 14 13.79 2.79 7.79
C ARG A 14 13.37 4.14 7.24
N SER A 15 13.78 5.21 7.92
CA SER A 15 13.49 6.57 7.51
C SER A 15 14.70 7.47 7.73
N ALA A 16 14.99 8.36 6.78
CA ALA A 16 16.07 9.33 6.89
C ALA A 16 15.96 10.22 8.15
N ASN A 17 14.74 10.45 8.63
CA ASN A 17 14.47 11.26 9.83
C ASN A 17 14.78 10.54 11.16
N ILE A 18 14.88 9.20 11.14
CA ILE A 18 15.12 8.39 12.34
C ILE A 18 16.60 7.99 12.41
N GLY A 19 17.15 7.54 11.28
CA GLY A 19 18.53 7.07 11.19
C GLY A 19 18.72 5.95 10.17
N PRO A 20 19.97 5.46 10.02
CA PRO A 20 20.29 4.41 9.06
C PRO A 20 19.75 3.04 9.46
N GLU A 21 19.56 2.82 10.76
CA GLU A 21 19.12 1.52 11.29
C GLU A 21 17.60 1.32 11.16
N PRO A 22 17.15 0.13 10.75
CA PRO A 22 15.72 -0.21 10.80
C PRO A 22 15.20 -0.20 12.23
N VAL A 23 14.03 0.38 12.43
CA VAL A 23 13.33 0.38 13.73
C VAL A 23 11.99 -0.32 13.61
N SER A 24 11.48 -0.85 14.73
CA SER A 24 10.10 -1.33 14.79
C SER A 24 9.16 -0.15 14.67
N ASN A 25 8.17 -0.27 13.78
CA ASN A 25 7.05 0.66 13.73
C ASN A 25 6.06 0.42 14.88
N TRP A 26 5.05 1.29 15.01
CA TRP A 26 3.94 1.06 15.95
C TRP A 26 3.18 -0.22 15.61
N ALA A 27 2.57 -0.83 16.64
CA ALA A 27 1.72 -1.99 16.44
C ALA A 27 0.44 -1.57 15.71
N SER A 28 0.10 -2.29 14.65
CA SER A 28 -1.04 -1.98 13.79
C SER A 28 -1.72 -3.25 13.33
N SER A 29 -2.96 -3.10 12.86
CA SER A 29 -3.71 -4.16 12.20
C SER A 29 -3.98 -3.83 10.74
N LEU A 30 -4.10 -4.86 9.93
CA LEU A 30 -4.53 -4.73 8.55
C LEU A 30 -5.58 -5.78 8.21
N PHE A 31 -6.71 -5.32 7.70
CA PHE A 31 -7.74 -6.14 7.07
C PHE A 31 -7.69 -5.93 5.56
N THR A 32 -7.26 -6.96 4.82
CA THR A 32 -6.90 -6.84 3.39
C THR A 32 -7.04 -8.16 2.66
N ALA A 33 -7.24 -8.10 1.34
CA ALA A 33 -7.01 -9.25 0.48
C ALA A 33 -5.50 -9.54 0.29
N THR A 34 -5.18 -10.82 0.05
CA THR A 34 -3.81 -11.28 -0.24
C THR A 34 -3.70 -11.73 -1.70
N PRO A 35 -2.59 -11.39 -2.42
CA PRO A 35 -2.43 -11.79 -3.82
C PRO A 35 -2.38 -13.31 -4.02
N SER A 36 -1.81 -14.03 -3.06
CA SER A 36 -1.69 -15.48 -3.09
C SER A 36 -1.61 -16.03 -1.67
N ARG A 37 -2.54 -16.89 -1.27
CA ARG A 37 -2.50 -17.54 0.04
C ARG A 37 -1.21 -18.34 0.33
N PRO A 38 -0.67 -19.15 -0.60
CA PRO A 38 0.56 -19.89 -0.33
C PRO A 38 1.82 -19.03 -0.41
N ASN A 39 1.90 -18.12 -1.38
CA ASN A 39 3.16 -17.44 -1.71
C ASN A 39 3.26 -16.02 -1.11
N PHE A 40 2.12 -15.34 -0.97
CA PHE A 40 2.03 -13.94 -0.58
C PHE A 40 0.90 -13.71 0.46
N PRO A 41 0.92 -14.39 1.63
CA PRO A 41 -0.15 -14.28 2.63
C PRO A 41 -0.05 -12.99 3.45
N ARG A 42 -0.01 -11.83 2.78
CA ARG A 42 0.14 -10.51 3.38
C ARG A 42 -0.35 -9.40 2.45
N GLY A 43 -0.52 -8.21 3.00
CA GLY A 43 -0.98 -7.04 2.24
C GLY A 43 0.09 -6.46 1.33
N PHE A 44 -0.30 -6.14 0.10
CA PHE A 44 0.50 -5.37 -0.85
C PHE A 44 -0.31 -4.16 -1.33
N LEU A 45 0.24 -2.96 -1.14
CA LEU A 45 -0.50 -1.71 -1.30
C LEU A 45 -1.05 -1.56 -2.72
N TRP A 46 -0.22 -1.80 -3.73
CA TRP A 46 -0.65 -1.66 -5.13
C TRP A 46 -1.57 -2.81 -5.59
N ASP A 47 -1.43 -4.04 -5.08
CA ASP A 47 -2.34 -5.14 -5.41
C ASP A 47 -3.75 -4.88 -4.86
N GLU A 48 -3.88 -4.26 -3.68
CA GLU A 48 -5.17 -4.06 -3.04
C GLU A 48 -6.12 -3.18 -3.86
N GLY A 49 -5.60 -2.18 -4.59
CA GLY A 49 -6.43 -1.40 -5.51
C GLY A 49 -7.14 -2.28 -6.55
N PHE A 50 -6.47 -3.31 -7.07
CA PHE A 50 -7.07 -4.23 -8.03
C PHE A 50 -8.02 -5.23 -7.37
N HIS A 51 -7.73 -5.70 -6.15
CA HIS A 51 -8.69 -6.49 -5.37
C HIS A 51 -9.96 -5.69 -5.09
N GLY A 52 -9.80 -4.41 -4.74
CA GLY A 52 -10.88 -3.48 -4.44
C GLY A 52 -11.82 -3.23 -5.61
N LEU A 53 -11.35 -3.30 -6.87
CA LEU A 53 -12.23 -3.23 -8.05
C LEU A 53 -13.29 -4.35 -8.06
N ILE A 54 -12.94 -5.54 -7.58
CA ILE A 54 -13.86 -6.68 -7.49
C ILE A 54 -14.74 -6.54 -6.25
N LEU A 55 -14.14 -6.19 -5.10
CA LEU A 55 -14.89 -6.00 -3.85
C LEU A 55 -15.94 -4.91 -4.02
N ALA A 56 -15.59 -3.78 -4.61
CA ALA A 56 -16.51 -2.67 -4.86
C ALA A 56 -17.67 -3.05 -5.77
N ARG A 57 -17.61 -4.17 -6.51
CA ARG A 57 -18.71 -4.75 -7.34
C ARG A 57 -19.51 -5.82 -6.61
N TRP A 58 -18.92 -6.48 -5.63
CA TRP A 58 -19.57 -7.51 -4.82
C TRP A 58 -20.20 -6.93 -3.56
N ASP A 59 -19.39 -6.30 -2.71
CA ASP A 59 -19.73 -5.76 -1.39
C ASP A 59 -19.01 -4.41 -1.18
N PRO A 60 -19.72 -3.27 -1.38
CA PRO A 60 -19.15 -1.93 -1.22
C PRO A 60 -18.64 -1.66 0.19
N ASN A 61 -19.27 -2.21 1.23
CA ASN A 61 -18.85 -1.99 2.62
C ASN A 61 -17.51 -2.67 2.88
N LEU A 62 -17.34 -3.89 2.37
CA LEU A 62 -16.08 -4.61 2.47
C LEU A 62 -14.95 -3.89 1.72
N ALA A 63 -15.24 -3.31 0.55
CA ALA A 63 -14.27 -2.48 -0.17
C ALA A 63 -13.90 -1.21 0.62
N MET A 64 -14.87 -0.53 1.23
CA MET A 64 -14.62 0.63 2.09
C MET A 64 -13.78 0.27 3.32
N GLU A 65 -14.03 -0.88 3.93
CA GLU A 65 -13.30 -1.38 5.10
C GLU A 65 -11.83 -1.67 4.77
N THR A 66 -11.56 -2.36 3.65
CA THR A 66 -10.17 -2.62 3.21
C THR A 66 -9.40 -1.32 2.93
N VAL A 67 -9.99 -0.37 2.21
CA VAL A 67 -9.36 0.94 1.97
C VAL A 67 -9.10 1.69 3.27
N GLY A 68 -10.08 1.71 4.19
CA GLY A 68 -9.92 2.33 5.51
C GLY A 68 -8.76 1.71 6.29
N SER A 69 -8.69 0.38 6.33
CA SER A 69 -7.63 -0.34 7.03
C SER A 69 -6.23 -0.04 6.46
N TRP A 70 -6.09 0.15 5.15
CA TRP A 70 -4.83 0.58 4.55
C TRP A 70 -4.46 2.02 4.90
N LEU A 71 -5.43 2.94 4.90
CA LEU A 71 -5.20 4.34 5.26
C LEU A 71 -4.88 4.55 6.74
N ASP A 72 -5.22 3.60 7.62
CA ASP A 72 -4.81 3.59 9.03
C ASP A 72 -3.34 3.22 9.26
N LEU A 73 -2.68 2.64 8.25
CA LEU A 73 -1.24 2.34 8.29
C LEU A 73 -0.36 3.53 7.89
N MET A 74 -0.98 4.65 7.53
CA MET A 74 -0.29 5.86 7.11
C MET A 74 0.43 6.51 8.29
N ASN A 75 1.72 6.81 8.11
CA ASN A 75 2.48 7.56 9.10
C ASN A 75 2.12 9.07 9.07
N ALA A 76 2.64 9.81 10.04
CA ALA A 76 2.40 11.26 10.16
C ALA A 76 2.82 12.08 8.93
N ASN A 77 3.69 11.56 8.07
CA ASN A 77 4.16 12.23 6.85
C ASN A 77 3.32 11.88 5.62
N GLY A 78 2.36 10.97 5.73
CA GLY A 78 1.54 10.51 4.60
C GLY A 78 2.08 9.29 3.86
N TRP A 79 3.08 8.60 4.39
CA TRP A 79 3.62 7.38 3.77
C TRP A 79 2.91 6.12 4.29
N ILE A 80 2.64 5.18 3.38
CA ILE A 80 2.13 3.83 3.67
C ILE A 80 3.16 2.81 3.16
N PRO A 81 3.60 1.84 3.98
CA PRO A 81 4.50 0.79 3.50
C PRO A 81 3.88 -0.04 2.37
N ARG A 82 4.65 -0.29 1.31
CA ARG A 82 4.19 -1.02 0.11
C ARG A 82 3.82 -2.48 0.38
N GLU A 83 4.46 -3.09 1.37
CA GLU A 83 4.29 -4.49 1.74
C GLU A 83 4.16 -4.58 3.25
N GLN A 84 3.09 -5.23 3.72
CA GLN A 84 2.69 -5.23 5.13
C GLN A 84 3.11 -6.52 5.81
N ILE A 85 4.29 -6.49 6.41
CA ILE A 85 4.93 -7.64 7.07
C ILE A 85 4.78 -7.43 8.59
N LEU A 86 3.59 -7.75 9.10
CA LEU A 86 3.20 -7.49 10.48
C LEU A 86 3.50 -8.72 11.36
N GLY A 87 4.35 -8.54 12.36
CA GLY A 87 4.69 -9.60 13.32
C GLY A 87 5.78 -10.57 12.84
N TRP A 88 6.19 -11.49 13.71
CA TRP A 88 7.32 -12.38 13.45
C TRP A 88 6.94 -13.52 12.49
N GLU A 89 5.68 -13.96 12.53
CA GLU A 89 5.15 -14.99 11.64
C GLU A 89 5.27 -14.56 10.18
N ALA A 90 4.84 -13.33 9.87
CA ALA A 90 4.94 -12.77 8.52
C ALA A 90 6.40 -12.63 8.07
N ARG A 91 7.28 -12.16 8.96
CA ARG A 91 8.72 -12.00 8.67
C ARG A 91 9.40 -13.33 8.34
N SER A 92 9.01 -14.42 9.00
CA SER A 92 9.57 -15.75 8.73
C SER A 92 9.34 -16.27 7.31
N LYS A 93 8.40 -15.67 6.57
CA LYS A 93 8.02 -16.05 5.20
C LYS A 93 8.58 -15.09 4.14
N VAL A 94 9.37 -14.10 4.54
CA VAL A 94 9.91 -13.08 3.63
C VAL A 94 11.43 -13.07 3.72
N PRO A 95 12.15 -13.11 2.58
CA PRO A 95 13.61 -12.93 2.57
C PRO A 95 14.01 -11.64 3.29
N SER A 96 15.08 -11.69 4.10
CA SER A 96 15.49 -10.61 5.01
C SER A 96 15.65 -9.25 4.33
N GLU A 97 16.09 -9.25 3.08
CA GLU A 97 16.31 -8.07 2.24
C GLU A 97 15.02 -7.33 1.87
N PHE A 98 13.85 -7.97 1.95
CA PHE A 98 12.55 -7.37 1.65
C PHE A 98 11.73 -7.03 2.91
N VAL A 99 12.21 -7.40 4.10
CA VAL A 99 11.48 -7.16 5.35
C VAL A 99 11.41 -5.68 5.69
N VAL A 100 12.53 -4.97 5.54
CA VAL A 100 12.64 -3.54 5.91
C VAL A 100 11.95 -2.67 4.86
N GLN A 101 10.98 -1.87 5.30
CA GLN A 101 10.25 -0.92 4.46
C GLN A 101 10.88 0.47 4.58
N SER A 102 11.29 1.07 3.46
CA SER A 102 11.88 2.41 3.46
C SER A 102 10.83 3.49 3.21
N SER A 103 10.82 4.53 4.04
CA SER A 103 9.84 5.63 3.95
C SER A 103 9.96 6.49 2.70
N ASP A 104 11.05 6.38 1.94
CA ASP A 104 11.27 7.14 0.71
C ASP A 104 10.76 6.39 -0.52
N VAL A 105 10.47 5.08 -0.36
CA VAL A 105 10.04 4.17 -1.42
C VAL A 105 8.52 4.19 -1.50
N ALA A 106 8.01 4.75 -2.59
CA ALA A 106 6.59 4.77 -2.91
C ALA A 106 6.11 3.47 -3.57
N ASN A 107 4.80 3.39 -3.83
CA ASN A 107 4.15 2.37 -4.65
C ASN A 107 3.05 3.03 -5.50
N PRO A 108 2.61 2.45 -6.65
CA PRO A 108 1.51 3.00 -7.42
C PRO A 108 0.27 3.18 -6.53
N PRO A 109 -0.40 4.35 -6.57
CA PRO A 109 -1.51 4.66 -5.67
C PRO A 109 -2.82 4.00 -6.12
N SER A 110 -2.81 2.68 -6.34
CA SER A 110 -3.95 1.95 -6.93
C SER A 110 -5.19 1.90 -6.05
N LEU A 111 -5.08 2.16 -4.73
CA LEU A 111 -6.25 2.31 -3.85
C LEU A 111 -7.23 3.38 -4.37
N ILE A 112 -6.74 4.38 -5.11
CA ILE A 112 -7.60 5.39 -5.76
C ILE A 112 -8.56 4.73 -6.75
N LEU A 113 -8.16 3.67 -7.45
CA LEU A 113 -9.03 2.92 -8.36
C LEU A 113 -10.23 2.29 -7.64
N THR A 114 -10.03 1.82 -6.41
CA THR A 114 -11.13 1.31 -5.56
C THR A 114 -12.09 2.43 -5.18
N VAL A 115 -11.56 3.61 -4.83
CA VAL A 115 -12.38 4.79 -4.49
C VAL A 115 -13.20 5.24 -5.69
N GLU A 116 -12.59 5.29 -6.89
CA GLU A 116 -13.29 5.59 -8.15
C GLU A 116 -14.38 4.55 -8.45
N ALA A 117 -14.09 3.26 -8.29
CA ALA A 117 -15.07 2.21 -8.51
C ALA A 117 -16.27 2.29 -7.54
N LEU A 118 -16.04 2.73 -6.29
CA LEU A 118 -17.11 2.98 -5.32
C LEU A 118 -17.93 4.21 -5.70
N LEU A 119 -17.29 5.29 -6.16
CA LEU A 119 -17.96 6.49 -6.67
C LEU A 119 -18.87 6.17 -7.86
N ASP A 120 -18.37 5.40 -8.83
CA ASP A 120 -19.15 4.96 -10.00
C ASP A 120 -20.35 4.09 -9.62
N ARG A 121 -20.27 3.42 -8.45
CA ARG A 121 -21.35 2.57 -7.94
C ARG A 121 -22.42 3.36 -7.18
N LEU A 122 -22.14 4.59 -6.73
CA LEU A 122 -23.07 5.41 -5.96
C LEU A 122 -24.51 5.43 -6.49
N PRO A 123 -24.78 5.60 -7.80
CA PRO A 123 -26.16 5.63 -8.31
C PRO A 123 -26.92 4.31 -8.15
N ARG A 124 -26.23 3.21 -7.85
CA ARG A 124 -26.78 1.85 -7.70
C ARG A 124 -26.79 1.38 -6.25
N LEU A 125 -26.29 2.18 -5.32
CA LEU A 125 -26.31 1.86 -3.91
C LEU A 125 -27.72 2.04 -3.33
N THR A 126 -28.04 1.23 -2.33
CA THR A 126 -29.20 1.48 -1.47
C THR A 126 -28.99 2.77 -0.67
N VAL A 127 -30.07 3.34 -0.12
CA VAL A 127 -29.99 4.54 0.73
C VAL A 127 -29.07 4.32 1.94
N ALA A 128 -29.09 3.12 2.53
CA ALA A 128 -28.23 2.78 3.66
C ALA A 128 -26.75 2.78 3.26
N GLU A 129 -26.41 2.10 2.16
CA GLU A 129 -25.03 2.06 1.64
C GLU A 129 -24.53 3.44 1.20
N ALA A 130 -25.37 4.26 0.57
CA ALA A 130 -25.01 5.61 0.18
C ALA A 130 -24.73 6.52 1.40
N ASN A 131 -25.51 6.37 2.48
CA ASN A 131 -25.25 7.07 3.74
C ASN A 131 -23.95 6.61 4.39
N GLU A 132 -23.64 5.32 4.33
CA GLU A 132 -22.40 4.78 4.86
C GLU A 132 -21.20 5.28 4.04
N PHE A 133 -21.28 5.23 2.71
CA PHE A 133 -20.28 5.82 1.82
C PHE A 133 -20.05 7.30 2.14
N ARG A 134 -21.11 8.08 2.37
CA ARG A 134 -20.96 9.49 2.74
C ARG A 134 -20.16 9.66 4.02
N ARG A 135 -20.48 8.90 5.08
CA ARG A 135 -19.73 8.95 6.35
C ARG A 135 -18.28 8.54 6.16
N TRP A 136 -18.07 7.40 5.51
CA TRP A 136 -16.74 6.89 5.19
C TRP A 136 -15.92 7.91 4.39
N SER A 137 -16.50 8.54 3.36
CA SER A 137 -15.81 9.53 2.53
C SER A 137 -15.31 10.73 3.33
N LEU A 138 -16.09 11.21 4.31
CA LEU A 138 -15.67 12.31 5.19
C LEU A 138 -14.49 11.93 6.07
N LEU A 139 -14.35 10.66 6.44
CA LEU A 139 -13.24 10.15 7.26
C LEU A 139 -11.97 9.94 6.41
N ILE A 140 -12.11 9.43 5.18
CA ILE A 140 -10.96 9.03 4.36
C ILE A 140 -10.42 10.16 3.48
N LEU A 141 -11.23 11.15 3.07
CA LEU A 141 -10.80 12.23 2.17
C LEU A 141 -9.58 13.02 2.70
N PRO A 142 -9.52 13.43 3.98
CA PRO A 142 -8.32 14.10 4.50
C PRO A 142 -7.08 13.21 4.44
N ARG A 143 -7.22 11.90 4.69
CA ARG A 143 -6.12 10.93 4.62
C ARG A 143 -5.63 10.73 3.19
N LEU A 144 -6.56 10.58 2.23
CA LEU A 144 -6.22 10.52 0.82
C LEU A 144 -5.47 11.77 0.36
N HIS A 145 -5.88 12.95 0.84
CA HIS A 145 -5.19 14.19 0.51
C HIS A 145 -3.75 14.22 1.03
N VAL A 146 -3.52 13.81 2.28
CA VAL A 146 -2.17 13.72 2.86
C VAL A 146 -1.31 12.70 2.11
N TRP A 147 -1.87 11.53 1.79
CA TRP A 147 -1.16 10.52 0.98
C TRP A 147 -0.81 11.01 -0.42
N TYR A 148 -1.75 11.70 -1.08
CA TYR A 148 -1.51 12.35 -2.38
C TYR A 148 -0.40 13.39 -2.30
N GLN A 149 -0.44 14.28 -1.30
CA GLN A 149 0.59 15.30 -1.10
C GLN A 149 1.96 14.66 -0.85
N TRP A 150 2.02 13.62 -0.02
CA TRP A 150 3.25 12.87 0.22
C TRP A 150 3.81 12.29 -1.08
N PHE A 151 2.99 11.62 -1.89
CA PHE A 151 3.44 11.05 -3.16
C PHE A 151 3.92 12.16 -4.11
N ASN A 152 3.12 13.22 -4.25
CA ASN A 152 3.38 14.32 -5.17
C ASN A 152 4.64 15.12 -4.81
N THR A 153 5.01 15.18 -3.54
CA THR A 153 6.19 15.93 -3.06
C THR A 153 7.45 15.07 -3.01
N THR A 154 7.35 13.81 -2.59
CA THR A 154 8.53 12.95 -2.39
C THR A 154 9.05 12.34 -3.69
N GLN A 155 8.16 12.14 -4.67
CA GLN A 155 8.49 11.46 -5.92
C GLN A 155 8.81 12.43 -7.08
N ILE A 156 9.00 13.73 -6.81
CA ILE A 156 9.34 14.75 -7.82
C ILE A 156 10.61 14.37 -8.60
N GLY A 157 10.60 14.62 -9.92
CA GLY A 157 11.72 14.42 -10.82
C GLY A 157 12.60 15.68 -10.96
N PRO A 158 13.66 15.63 -11.79
CA PRO A 158 14.63 16.72 -11.90
C PRO A 158 14.11 17.98 -12.60
N VAL A 159 12.99 17.88 -13.31
CA VAL A 159 12.38 19.01 -14.06
C VAL A 159 10.92 19.22 -13.64
N PRO A 160 10.34 20.43 -13.85
CA PRO A 160 8.94 20.70 -13.52
C PRO A 160 7.99 19.67 -14.14
N LEU A 161 6.97 19.27 -13.37
CA LEU A 161 5.95 18.28 -13.75
C LEU A 161 6.49 16.87 -14.09
N SER A 162 7.73 16.56 -13.73
CA SER A 162 8.29 15.21 -13.83
C SER A 162 8.29 14.49 -12.49
N TYR A 163 8.26 13.15 -12.53
CA TYR A 163 8.36 12.28 -11.36
C TYR A 163 9.43 11.21 -11.56
N ARG A 164 10.01 10.73 -10.47
CA ARG A 164 11.01 9.66 -10.49
C ARG A 164 10.86 8.77 -9.26
N TRP A 165 10.69 7.47 -9.51
CA TRP A 165 10.69 6.45 -8.47
C TRP A 165 11.99 6.43 -7.66
N ARG A 166 11.87 6.39 -6.33
CA ARG A 166 12.98 6.19 -5.40
C ARG A 166 13.21 4.70 -5.13
N GLY A 167 14.37 4.36 -4.56
CA GLY A 167 14.70 2.99 -4.11
C GLY A 167 15.41 2.09 -5.13
N ARG A 168 15.78 2.61 -6.32
CA ARG A 168 16.61 1.86 -7.28
C ARG A 168 18.06 1.81 -6.77
N ASN A 169 18.63 0.62 -6.63
CA ASN A 169 20.04 0.44 -6.22
C ASN A 169 20.94 0.19 -7.43
N PRO A 170 21.69 1.20 -7.93
CA PRO A 170 22.54 1.04 -9.11
C PRO A 170 23.76 0.13 -8.88
N ASN A 171 24.10 -0.14 -7.62
CA ASN A 171 25.31 -0.88 -7.25
C ASN A 171 25.03 -2.37 -6.97
N GLU A 172 23.82 -2.85 -7.27
CA GLU A 172 23.47 -4.26 -7.06
C GLU A 172 24.12 -5.14 -8.13
N ILE A 173 25.25 -5.76 -7.76
CA ILE A 173 26.11 -6.52 -8.67
C ILE A 173 25.47 -7.82 -9.19
N HIS A 174 24.44 -8.33 -8.52
CA HIS A 174 23.73 -9.54 -8.92
C HIS A 174 22.56 -9.27 -9.88
N GLN A 175 22.36 -8.01 -10.31
CA GLN A 175 21.29 -7.63 -11.22
C GLN A 175 21.86 -7.07 -12.53
N LEU A 176 21.47 -7.66 -13.67
CA LEU A 176 21.80 -7.14 -15.00
C LEU A 176 21.30 -5.69 -15.17
N ASN A 177 20.10 -5.40 -14.64
CA ASN A 177 19.52 -4.07 -14.58
C ASN A 177 18.97 -3.82 -13.18
N PRO A 178 19.33 -2.70 -12.53
CA PRO A 178 18.81 -2.36 -11.20
C PRO A 178 17.28 -2.30 -11.18
N LEU A 179 16.67 -3.08 -10.31
CA LEU A 179 15.22 -3.17 -10.16
C LEU A 179 14.59 -1.85 -9.68
N THR A 180 13.37 -1.58 -10.13
CA THR A 180 12.56 -0.43 -9.67
C THR A 180 11.30 -0.96 -8.96
N LEU A 181 11.49 -1.61 -7.82
CA LEU A 181 10.43 -2.28 -7.05
C LEU A 181 9.29 -1.32 -6.65
N SER A 182 9.60 -0.05 -6.43
CA SER A 182 8.62 1.00 -6.14
C SER A 182 7.58 1.18 -7.25
N SER A 183 7.89 0.86 -8.50
CA SER A 183 6.95 1.00 -9.62
C SER A 183 5.90 -0.12 -9.70
N GLY A 184 5.99 -1.17 -8.87
CA GLY A 184 5.17 -2.37 -8.98
C GLY A 184 5.62 -3.34 -10.10
N LYS A 185 6.50 -2.91 -11.02
CA LYS A 185 7.10 -3.80 -12.02
C LYS A 185 8.43 -4.36 -11.54
N CYS A 186 8.48 -5.68 -11.39
CA CYS A 186 9.71 -6.42 -11.14
C CYS A 186 9.95 -7.38 -12.32
N LEU A 187 10.65 -6.92 -13.35
CA LEU A 187 11.20 -7.81 -14.38
C LEU A 187 12.56 -8.28 -13.88
N ARG A 188 12.58 -9.43 -13.18
CA ARG A 188 13.84 -10.15 -12.97
C ARG A 188 14.22 -10.83 -14.29
N VAL A 189 15.19 -10.25 -14.99
CA VAL A 189 15.96 -11.01 -15.97
C VAL A 189 17.14 -11.60 -15.20
N SER A 190 16.96 -12.84 -14.73
CA SER A 190 18.06 -13.63 -14.19
C SER A 190 18.98 -14.04 -15.35
N LEU A 191 20.29 -13.93 -15.18
CA LEU A 191 21.25 -14.61 -16.05
C LEU A 191 21.25 -16.11 -15.78
#